data_AF-A0AAF0DRD6-F1
#
_entry.id   AF-A0AAF0DRD6-F1
#
_cell.length_a   1.000
_cell.length_b   1.000
_cell.length_c   1.000
_cell.angle_alpha   90.00
_cell.angle_beta   90.00
_cell.angle_gamma   90.00
#
_symmetry.space_group_name_H-M   'P 1'
#
loop_
_entity.id
_entity.type
_entity.pdbx_description
1 polymer ?
#
loop_
_entity_poly.entity_id
_entity_poly.type
_entity_poly.pdbx_seq_one_letter_code
_entity_poly.pdbx_strand_id
1 'polypeptide(L)'
;MASTVLPSGCGVCGKKKDLLRCSGCKVMPYCGREHQAAHYPSHKSACNAIKKHRRRMEEEEQLLRNHPDDIFIPPGDPFVTSVGNFWGIYPTRDYMRARFALADTMRRVKNVESVQAQLDHFMDMLRLCRGDNMGLRALVPALMLRLNKDQECYDFLKWWNVTAADSDYDWEDMSGPYLDCQNADVFEPIDGFCRKYVELSHTVALLLLKIKSLFDLLRLEQSSSALRPKVPQEILDLVLLFVPQSPAVAAHHEIIHGETRQALIEKLKTQINELYTHIDRANIHFWPAFMTPEKHLDALPASFSLGSVEEMQLVLKWNYDAWIETHGAIEFIMAKIQEKLF
;
A
#
# COMPACT_ATOMS: atom_id res chain seq x y z
N MET A 1 -17.67 -17.31 -5.11
CA MET A 1 -17.43 -15.99 -4.51
C MET A 1 -16.94 -15.08 -5.62
N ALA A 2 -17.42 -13.84 -5.72
CA ALA A 2 -16.94 -12.91 -6.73
C ALA A 2 -15.41 -12.78 -6.62
N SER A 3 -14.70 -12.73 -7.75
CA SER A 3 -13.25 -12.55 -7.75
C SER A 3 -12.92 -11.27 -6.99
N THR A 4 -12.22 -11.41 -5.86
CA THR A 4 -11.80 -10.27 -5.02
C THR A 4 -10.52 -9.61 -5.54
N VAL A 5 -9.95 -10.12 -6.63
CA VAL A 5 -8.71 -9.59 -7.22
C VAL A 5 -8.97 -8.24 -7.87
N LEU A 6 -8.12 -7.26 -7.57
CA LEU A 6 -8.16 -5.92 -8.17
C LEU A 6 -8.08 -6.02 -9.71
N PRO A 7 -9.11 -5.60 -10.47
CA PRO A 7 -9.10 -5.72 -11.91
C PRO A 7 -8.05 -4.80 -12.54
N SER A 8 -7.48 -5.21 -13.67
CA SER A 8 -6.46 -4.47 -14.42
C SER A 8 -6.84 -4.39 -15.89
N GLY A 9 -6.38 -3.36 -16.59
CA GLY A 9 -6.68 -3.14 -17.99
C GLY A 9 -8.08 -2.58 -18.21
N CYS A 10 -8.61 -2.76 -19.42
CA CYS A 10 -9.86 -2.14 -19.86
C CYS A 10 -11.00 -2.37 -18.85
N GLY A 11 -11.66 -1.29 -18.43
CA GLY A 11 -12.77 -1.33 -17.45
C GLY A 11 -14.04 -2.08 -17.89
N VAL A 12 -14.02 -2.78 -19.02
CA VAL A 12 -15.12 -3.63 -19.51
C VAL A 12 -14.65 -5.06 -19.75
N CYS A 13 -13.56 -5.24 -20.51
CA CYS A 13 -13.11 -6.57 -20.94
C CYS A 13 -11.77 -7.03 -20.32
N GLY A 14 -11.09 -6.20 -19.54
CA GLY A 14 -9.81 -6.54 -18.91
C GLY A 14 -8.60 -6.66 -19.85
N LYS A 15 -8.74 -6.36 -21.16
CA LYS A 15 -7.59 -6.31 -22.09
C LYS A 15 -6.54 -5.33 -21.55
N LYS A 16 -5.26 -5.72 -21.56
CA LYS A 16 -4.14 -4.95 -20.97
C LYS A 16 -3.30 -4.14 -21.98
N LYS A 17 -3.43 -4.40 -23.27
CA LYS A 17 -2.63 -3.76 -24.33
C LYS A 17 -3.46 -2.80 -25.17
N ASP A 18 -2.78 -1.77 -25.70
CA ASP A 18 -3.33 -0.77 -26.63
C ASP A 18 -4.57 -0.07 -26.07
N LEU A 19 -4.43 0.45 -24.85
CA LEU A 19 -5.55 1.06 -24.12
C LEU A 19 -5.48 2.58 -24.15
N LEU A 20 -6.64 3.20 -24.31
CA LEU A 20 -6.85 4.63 -24.17
C LEU A 20 -7.33 4.93 -22.75
N ARG A 21 -6.66 5.85 -22.05
CA ARG A 21 -7.14 6.33 -20.75
C ARG A 21 -8.34 7.26 -20.94
N CYS A 22 -9.32 7.16 -20.06
CA CYS A 22 -10.44 8.08 -19.97
C CYS A 22 -9.94 9.52 -19.96
N SER A 23 -10.35 10.33 -20.94
CA SER A 23 -9.89 11.72 -21.05
C SER A 23 -10.32 12.62 -19.88
N GLY A 24 -11.38 12.24 -19.17
CA GLY A 24 -11.88 12.95 -17.99
C GLY A 24 -11.07 12.69 -16.72
N CYS A 25 -11.07 11.45 -16.24
CA CYS A 25 -10.42 11.10 -14.96
C CYS A 25 -8.92 10.78 -15.10
N LYS A 26 -8.47 10.40 -16.30
CA LYS A 26 -7.11 9.97 -16.64
C LYS A 26 -6.62 8.69 -15.96
N VAL A 27 -7.48 7.97 -15.22
CA VAL A 27 -7.09 6.76 -14.48
C VAL A 27 -7.68 5.46 -15.03
N MET A 28 -8.90 5.48 -15.59
CA MET A 28 -9.56 4.27 -16.09
C MET A 28 -9.22 4.03 -17.56
N PRO A 29 -8.62 2.89 -17.94
CA PRO A 29 -8.31 2.57 -19.33
C PRO A 29 -9.45 1.84 -20.06
N TYR A 30 -9.49 1.99 -21.39
CA TYR A 30 -10.46 1.34 -22.28
C TYR A 30 -9.80 0.93 -23.60
N CYS A 31 -10.33 -0.12 -24.25
CA CYS A 31 -9.90 -0.48 -25.61
C CYS A 31 -10.29 0.58 -26.67
N GLY A 32 -11.33 1.35 -26.40
CA GLY A 32 -11.86 2.33 -27.35
C GLY A 32 -13.11 3.02 -26.83
N ARG A 33 -13.72 3.85 -27.69
CA ARG A 33 -14.92 4.65 -27.36
C ARG A 33 -16.13 3.79 -27.00
N GLU A 34 -16.26 2.62 -27.61
CA GLU A 34 -17.36 1.69 -27.35
C GLU A 34 -17.37 1.20 -25.89
N HIS A 35 -16.26 0.63 -25.42
CA HIS A 35 -16.14 0.20 -24.02
C HIS A 35 -16.22 1.37 -23.04
N GLN A 36 -15.70 2.55 -23.43
CA GLN A 36 -15.87 3.75 -22.61
C GLN A 36 -17.36 4.13 -22.47
N ALA A 37 -18.13 4.11 -23.56
CA ALA A 37 -19.56 4.42 -23.54
C ALA A 37 -20.35 3.38 -22.75
N ALA A 38 -20.02 2.09 -22.89
CA ALA A 38 -20.65 1.00 -22.13
C ALA A 38 -20.40 1.11 -20.62
N HIS A 39 -19.18 1.46 -20.20
CA HIS A 39 -18.84 1.63 -18.78
C HIS A 39 -19.26 2.99 -18.21
N TYR A 40 -19.60 3.97 -19.06
CA TYR A 40 -19.88 5.34 -18.63
C TYR A 40 -20.96 5.44 -17.54
N PRO A 41 -22.11 4.74 -17.59
CA PRO A 41 -23.16 4.87 -16.58
C PRO A 41 -22.68 4.60 -15.15
N SER A 42 -21.88 3.55 -14.94
CA SER A 42 -21.31 3.24 -13.62
C SER A 42 -20.07 4.09 -13.30
N HIS A 43 -19.28 4.48 -14.31
CA HIS A 43 -18.06 5.26 -14.11
C HIS A 43 -18.29 6.77 -13.88
N LYS A 44 -19.40 7.33 -14.37
CA LYS A 44 -19.66 8.78 -14.46
C LYS A 44 -19.45 9.52 -13.14
N SER A 45 -19.99 8.99 -12.04
CA SER A 45 -19.91 9.65 -10.73
C SER A 45 -18.47 9.77 -10.22
N ALA A 46 -17.70 8.67 -10.29
CA ALA A 46 -16.29 8.67 -9.93
C ALA A 46 -15.47 9.56 -10.88
N CYS A 47 -15.72 9.47 -12.20
CA CYS A 47 -15.02 10.25 -13.21
C CYS A 47 -15.17 11.76 -12.99
N ASN A 48 -16.38 12.23 -12.72
CA ASN A 48 -16.65 13.64 -12.50
C ASN A 48 -16.00 14.16 -11.21
N ALA A 49 -16.01 13.36 -10.14
CA ALA A 49 -15.34 13.72 -8.89
C ALA A 49 -13.82 13.85 -9.07
N ILE A 50 -13.17 12.87 -9.71
CA ILE A 50 -11.73 12.92 -10.01
C ILE A 50 -11.41 14.14 -10.87
N LYS A 51 -12.20 14.41 -11.91
CA LYS A 51 -12.00 15.59 -12.78
C LYS A 51 -12.09 16.90 -11.98
N LYS A 52 -13.05 17.01 -11.05
CA LYS A 52 -13.20 18.19 -10.20
C LYS A 52 -11.98 18.41 -9.31
N HIS A 53 -11.50 17.38 -8.62
CA HIS A 53 -10.34 17.48 -7.74
C HIS A 53 -9.04 17.70 -8.51
N ARG A 54 -8.90 17.11 -9.70
CA ARG A 54 -7.75 17.34 -10.58
C ARG A 54 -7.64 18.80 -10.98
N ARG A 55 -8.74 19.39 -11.46
CA ARG A 55 -8.77 20.81 -11.81
C ARG A 55 -8.42 21.70 -10.61
N ARG A 56 -8.93 21.38 -9.42
CA ARG A 56 -8.55 22.15 -8.21
C ARG A 56 -7.06 22.05 -7.92
N MET A 57 -6.47 20.87 -8.00
CA MET A 57 -5.03 20.68 -7.81
C MET A 57 -4.20 21.43 -8.87
N GLU A 58 -4.62 21.39 -10.13
CA GLU A 58 -3.99 22.15 -11.23
C GLU A 58 -4.13 23.67 -11.05
N GLU A 59 -5.26 24.16 -10.52
CA GLU A 59 -5.46 25.58 -10.16
C GLU A 59 -4.48 26.01 -9.05
N GLU A 60 -4.36 25.22 -7.98
CA GLU A 60 -3.40 25.50 -6.90
C GLU A 60 -1.95 25.45 -7.38
N GLU A 61 -1.61 24.50 -8.26
CA GLU A 61 -0.29 24.43 -8.88
C GLU A 61 0.01 25.71 -9.67
N GLN A 62 -0.94 26.18 -10.47
CA GLN A 62 -0.76 27.40 -11.26
C GLN A 62 -0.64 28.65 -10.37
N LEU A 63 -1.40 28.71 -9.27
CA LEU A 63 -1.29 29.79 -8.28
C LEU A 63 0.11 29.82 -7.66
N LEU A 64 0.68 28.66 -7.33
CA LEU A 64 2.04 28.56 -6.81
C LEU A 64 3.09 28.98 -7.84
N ARG A 65 2.96 28.53 -9.09
CA ARG A 65 3.88 28.89 -10.17
C ARG A 65 3.84 30.39 -10.54
N ASN A 66 2.69 31.03 -10.33
CA ASN A 66 2.49 32.46 -10.57
C ASN A 66 2.72 33.31 -9.32
N HIS A 67 2.99 32.70 -8.17
CA HIS A 67 3.19 33.44 -6.93
C HIS A 67 4.46 34.29 -7.07
N PRO A 68 4.40 35.59 -6.77
CA PRO A 68 5.61 36.40 -6.77
C PRO A 68 6.61 35.86 -5.74
N ASP A 69 7.90 35.94 -6.05
CA ASP A 69 8.94 35.63 -5.08
C ASP A 69 8.71 36.46 -3.80
N ASP A 70 8.66 35.80 -2.65
CA ASP A 70 8.46 36.46 -1.36
C ASP A 70 9.30 35.81 -0.26
N ILE A 71 9.13 36.27 0.98
CA ILE A 71 9.93 35.78 2.13
C ILE A 71 9.69 34.28 2.39
N PHE A 72 8.56 33.72 1.95
CA PHE A 72 8.16 32.34 2.21
C PHE A 72 8.41 31.41 1.02
N ILE A 73 8.39 31.91 -0.22
CA ILE A 73 8.65 31.13 -1.43
C ILE A 73 10.01 31.53 -2.01
N PRO A 74 11.02 30.62 -1.96
CA PRO A 74 12.32 30.89 -2.57
C PRO A 74 12.20 31.18 -4.07
N PRO A 75 13.07 32.04 -4.64
CA PRO A 75 13.06 32.33 -6.07
C PRO A 75 13.18 31.07 -6.94
N GLY A 76 12.37 30.97 -7.98
CA GLY A 76 12.40 29.86 -8.95
C GLY A 76 11.15 28.96 -8.91
N ASP A 77 11.22 27.78 -9.53
CA ASP A 77 10.09 26.84 -9.52
C ASP A 77 9.95 26.22 -8.10
N PRO A 78 8.85 26.47 -7.36
CA PRO A 78 8.67 25.94 -6.01
C PRO A 78 8.72 24.41 -5.98
N PHE A 79 8.34 23.73 -7.07
CA PHE A 79 8.39 22.27 -7.19
C PHE A 79 9.81 21.70 -7.33
N VAL A 80 10.81 22.57 -7.43
CA VAL A 80 12.23 22.24 -7.47
C VAL A 80 12.95 22.84 -6.25
N THR A 81 12.72 24.11 -5.94
CA THR A 81 13.48 24.84 -4.90
C THR A 81 12.98 24.56 -3.49
N SER A 82 11.74 24.10 -3.33
CA SER A 82 11.11 23.89 -2.02
C SER A 82 10.90 22.42 -1.66
N VAL A 83 11.40 21.50 -2.50
CA VAL A 83 11.24 20.04 -2.30
C VAL A 83 11.77 19.63 -0.93
N GLY A 84 11.01 18.79 -0.22
CA GLY A 84 11.30 18.35 1.13
C GLY A 84 10.62 19.21 2.21
N ASN A 85 10.45 20.51 1.94
CA ASN A 85 9.94 21.49 2.91
C ASN A 85 8.60 22.13 2.49
N PHE A 86 7.81 21.48 1.61
CA PHE A 86 6.53 22.06 1.16
C PHE A 86 5.65 22.46 2.35
N TRP A 87 5.50 21.59 3.34
CA TRP A 87 4.60 21.89 4.47
C TRP A 87 5.03 23.10 5.32
N GLY A 88 6.32 23.42 5.38
CA GLY A 88 6.83 24.63 6.03
C GLY A 88 6.37 25.91 5.32
N ILE A 89 6.12 25.84 4.02
CA ILE A 89 5.74 26.97 3.17
C ILE A 89 4.21 27.06 3.08
N TYR A 90 3.65 28.05 3.76
CA TYR A 90 2.19 28.19 3.94
C TYR A 90 1.39 28.14 2.62
N PRO A 91 1.76 28.87 1.55
CA PRO A 91 1.05 28.79 0.27
C PRO A 91 0.95 27.38 -0.34
N THR A 92 1.94 26.50 -0.12
CA THR A 92 1.94 25.17 -0.78
C THR A 92 0.99 24.16 -0.12
N ARG A 93 0.50 24.47 1.09
CA ARG A 93 -0.38 23.56 1.84
C ARG A 93 -1.71 23.32 1.12
N ASP A 94 -2.22 24.31 0.41
CA ASP A 94 -3.49 24.17 -0.33
C ASP A 94 -3.33 23.27 -1.56
N TYR A 95 -2.19 23.35 -2.26
CA TYR A 95 -1.81 22.38 -3.27
C TYR A 95 -1.69 20.96 -2.70
N MET A 96 -1.00 20.78 -1.57
CA MET A 96 -0.83 19.46 -0.93
C MET A 96 -2.18 18.85 -0.54
N ARG A 97 -3.09 19.65 0.05
CA ARG A 97 -4.47 19.21 0.36
C ARG A 97 -5.28 18.87 -0.89
N ALA A 98 -5.19 19.69 -1.93
CA ALA A 98 -5.89 19.45 -3.20
C ALA A 98 -5.40 18.16 -3.86
N ARG A 99 -4.09 17.90 -3.82
CA ARG A 99 -3.48 16.68 -4.35
C ARG A 99 -3.85 15.43 -3.55
N PHE A 100 -3.89 15.53 -2.22
CA PHE A 100 -4.42 14.45 -1.38
C PHE A 100 -5.86 14.11 -1.77
N ALA A 101 -6.73 15.11 -1.85
CA ALA A 101 -8.14 14.92 -2.17
C ALA A 101 -8.34 14.28 -3.55
N LEU A 102 -7.49 14.64 -4.53
CA LEU A 102 -7.46 13.97 -5.84
C LEU A 102 -7.13 12.48 -5.68
N ALA A 103 -6.04 12.14 -4.99
CA ALA A 103 -5.62 10.76 -4.79
C ALA A 103 -6.66 9.93 -4.02
N ASP A 104 -7.20 10.43 -2.90
CA ASP A 104 -8.25 9.73 -2.15
C ASP A 104 -9.50 9.50 -3.01
N THR A 105 -9.89 10.46 -3.86
CA THR A 105 -11.04 10.30 -4.77
C THR A 105 -10.82 9.21 -5.83
N MET A 106 -9.57 8.94 -6.23
CA MET A 106 -9.25 7.89 -7.21
C MET A 106 -9.62 6.48 -6.71
N ARG A 107 -9.73 6.27 -5.39
CA ARG A 107 -10.16 5.00 -4.79
C ARG A 107 -11.55 4.53 -5.22
N ARG A 108 -12.40 5.47 -5.66
CA ARG A 108 -13.73 5.18 -6.21
C ARG A 108 -13.66 4.41 -7.54
N VAL A 109 -12.47 4.32 -8.13
CA VAL A 109 -12.17 3.53 -9.32
C VAL A 109 -11.33 2.32 -8.89
N LYS A 110 -11.98 1.17 -8.73
CA LYS A 110 -11.35 -0.09 -8.30
C LYS A 110 -10.64 -0.75 -9.47
N ASN A 111 -9.41 -0.34 -9.73
CA ASN A 111 -8.59 -0.85 -10.84
C ASN A 111 -7.11 -0.57 -10.57
N VAL A 112 -6.22 -1.48 -11.02
CA VAL A 112 -4.76 -1.40 -10.81
C VAL A 112 -4.18 -0.06 -11.25
N GLU A 113 -4.60 0.47 -12.41
CA GLU A 113 -4.10 1.73 -12.95
C GLU A 113 -4.49 2.93 -12.07
N SER A 114 -5.65 2.86 -11.41
CA SER A 114 -6.07 3.86 -10.43
C SER A 114 -5.28 3.78 -9.12
N VAL A 115 -5.00 2.57 -8.64
CA VAL A 115 -4.18 2.35 -7.43
C VAL A 115 -2.73 2.79 -7.66
N GLN A 116 -2.18 2.53 -8.85
CA GLN A 116 -0.86 3.03 -9.23
C GLN A 116 -0.82 4.56 -9.26
N ALA A 117 -1.83 5.22 -9.85
CA ALA A 117 -1.90 6.68 -9.84
C ALA A 117 -1.99 7.28 -8.43
N GLN A 118 -2.69 6.62 -7.50
CA GLN A 118 -2.72 7.02 -6.09
C GLN A 118 -1.34 6.92 -5.45
N LEU A 119 -0.66 5.79 -5.64
CA LEU A 119 0.68 5.58 -5.13
C LEU A 119 1.64 6.63 -5.67
N ASP A 120 1.59 6.94 -6.98
CA ASP A 120 2.43 7.98 -7.59
C ASP A 120 2.17 9.35 -6.98
N HIS A 121 0.91 9.72 -6.73
CA HIS A 121 0.57 10.98 -6.08
C HIS A 121 1.10 11.06 -4.64
N PHE A 122 0.94 10.00 -3.84
CA PHE A 122 1.40 10.00 -2.45
C PHE A 122 2.92 9.93 -2.32
N MET A 123 3.60 9.14 -3.16
CA MET A 123 5.06 9.09 -3.18
C MET A 123 5.67 10.45 -3.58
N ASP A 124 5.09 11.15 -4.55
CA ASP A 124 5.58 12.50 -4.89
C ASP A 124 5.24 13.52 -3.80
N MET A 125 4.11 13.38 -3.10
CA MET A 125 3.83 14.23 -1.92
C MET A 125 4.83 14.00 -0.78
N LEU A 126 5.23 12.75 -0.53
CA LEU A 126 6.30 12.41 0.41
C LEU A 126 7.65 12.99 -0.02
N ARG A 127 7.96 13.00 -1.32
CA ARG A 127 9.14 13.71 -1.85
C ARG A 127 9.06 15.22 -1.58
N LEU A 128 7.90 15.83 -1.78
CA LEU A 128 7.68 17.27 -1.55
C LEU A 128 7.73 17.62 -0.05
N CYS A 129 7.36 16.70 0.83
CA CYS A 129 7.34 16.87 2.28
C CYS A 129 7.85 15.60 2.97
N ARG A 130 9.17 15.54 3.21
CA ARG A 130 9.81 14.34 3.78
C ARG A 130 9.32 14.04 5.19
N GLY A 131 9.07 15.08 5.99
CA GLY A 131 8.53 14.97 7.35
C GLY A 131 7.08 14.47 7.43
N ASP A 132 6.42 14.25 6.29
CA ASP A 132 5.09 13.64 6.19
C ASP A 132 4.03 14.24 7.13
N ASN A 133 3.91 15.58 7.13
CA ASN A 133 2.96 16.28 8.01
C ASN A 133 1.48 15.97 7.73
N MET A 134 1.18 15.28 6.61
CA MET A 134 -0.17 14.83 6.25
C MET A 134 -0.43 13.35 6.56
N GLY A 135 0.55 12.62 7.11
CA GLY A 135 0.39 11.21 7.50
C GLY A 135 0.21 10.25 6.33
N LEU A 136 0.80 10.56 5.17
CA LEU A 136 0.70 9.76 3.95
C LEU A 136 1.47 8.44 4.05
N ARG A 137 2.52 8.37 4.89
CA ARG A 137 3.29 7.12 5.10
C ARG A 137 2.39 5.98 5.55
N ALA A 138 1.37 6.28 6.35
CA ALA A 138 0.39 5.30 6.82
C ALA A 138 -0.45 4.71 5.68
N LEU A 139 -0.56 5.38 4.53
CA LEU A 139 -1.44 4.99 3.42
C LEU A 139 -0.71 4.19 2.33
N VAL A 140 0.58 4.48 2.15
CA VAL A 140 1.42 3.95 1.06
C VAL A 140 1.56 2.41 1.07
N PRO A 141 1.86 1.75 2.21
CA PRO A 141 2.06 0.30 2.25
C PRO A 141 0.86 -0.50 1.71
N ALA A 142 -0.37 -0.10 2.09
CA ALA A 142 -1.58 -0.76 1.61
C ALA A 142 -1.72 -0.68 0.08
N LEU A 143 -1.38 0.47 -0.53
CA LEU A 143 -1.40 0.61 -2.00
C LEU A 143 -0.32 -0.25 -2.67
N MET A 144 0.88 -0.34 -2.08
CA MET A 144 1.95 -1.20 -2.60
C MET A 144 1.52 -2.68 -2.58
N LEU A 145 0.91 -3.16 -1.50
CA LEU A 145 0.43 -4.54 -1.38
C LEU A 145 -0.67 -4.88 -2.41
N ARG A 146 -1.58 -3.95 -2.70
CA ARG A 146 -2.60 -4.09 -3.76
C ARG A 146 -2.01 -4.19 -5.16
N LEU A 147 -0.83 -3.62 -5.36
CA LEU A 147 -0.08 -3.67 -6.62
C LEU A 147 0.91 -4.84 -6.69
N ASN A 148 0.93 -5.72 -5.66
CA ASN A 148 1.94 -6.77 -5.49
C ASN A 148 3.39 -6.25 -5.48
N LYS A 149 3.60 -5.03 -5.01
CA LYS A 149 4.92 -4.43 -4.78
C LYS A 149 5.41 -4.81 -3.37
N ASP A 150 5.50 -6.11 -3.13
CA ASP A 150 5.66 -6.67 -1.79
C ASP A 150 7.06 -6.38 -1.22
N GLN A 151 8.11 -6.44 -2.05
CA GLN A 151 9.48 -6.12 -1.63
C GLN A 151 9.61 -4.62 -1.33
N GLU A 152 9.12 -3.75 -2.22
CA GLU A 152 9.15 -2.31 -2.02
C GLU A 152 8.31 -1.88 -0.82
N CYS A 153 7.20 -2.59 -0.55
CA CYS A 153 6.42 -2.39 0.66
C CYS A 153 7.25 -2.69 1.91
N TYR A 154 8.00 -3.80 1.93
CA TYR A 154 8.86 -4.12 3.06
C TYR A 154 9.97 -3.10 3.25
N ASP A 155 10.66 -2.73 2.18
CA ASP A 155 11.73 -1.75 2.19
C ASP A 155 11.24 -0.39 2.71
N PHE A 156 10.06 0.06 2.27
CA PHE A 156 9.41 1.28 2.75
C PHE A 156 9.09 1.19 4.25
N LEU A 157 8.47 0.10 4.69
CA LEU A 157 8.11 -0.14 6.09
C LEU A 157 9.37 -0.16 6.97
N LYS A 158 10.43 -0.86 6.55
CA LYS A 158 11.70 -0.92 7.27
C LYS A 158 12.35 0.44 7.39
N TRP A 159 12.42 1.19 6.29
CA TRP A 159 13.01 2.52 6.30
C TRP A 159 12.34 3.42 7.34
N TRP A 160 11.01 3.49 7.37
CA TRP A 160 10.29 4.34 8.31
C TRP A 160 10.39 3.90 9.78
N ASN A 161 10.39 2.59 10.06
CA ASN A 161 10.30 2.09 11.44
C ASN A 161 11.66 1.71 12.06
N VAL A 162 12.71 1.56 11.24
CA VAL A 162 14.03 1.15 11.70
C VAL A 162 15.07 2.22 11.39
N THR A 163 15.15 2.70 10.14
CA THR A 163 16.18 3.67 9.72
C THR A 163 15.85 5.09 10.16
N ALA A 164 14.66 5.58 9.83
CA ALA A 164 14.18 6.92 10.20
C ALA A 164 13.69 7.01 11.65
N ALA A 165 13.83 5.93 12.42
CA ALA A 165 13.52 5.90 13.85
C ALA A 165 14.61 6.56 14.71
N ASP A 166 15.73 6.98 14.10
CA ASP A 166 16.74 7.80 14.75
C ASP A 166 16.14 9.17 15.11
N SER A 167 16.23 9.56 16.38
CA SER A 167 15.72 10.85 16.86
C SER A 167 16.44 12.04 16.25
N ASP A 168 17.67 11.83 15.76
CA ASP A 168 18.52 12.86 15.20
C ASP A 168 18.37 12.96 13.66
N TYR A 169 17.42 12.24 13.06
CA TYR A 169 17.17 12.31 11.62
C TYR A 169 16.65 13.69 11.21
N ASP A 170 17.44 14.38 10.38
CA ASP A 170 17.10 15.69 9.85
C ASP A 170 16.20 15.56 8.60
N TRP A 171 14.91 15.85 8.78
CA TRP A 171 13.92 15.82 7.70
C TRP A 171 14.12 16.92 6.65
N GLU A 172 14.87 17.98 6.99
CA GLU A 172 15.17 19.10 6.10
C GLU A 172 16.47 18.87 5.29
N ASP A 173 17.34 17.95 5.73
CA ASP A 173 18.54 17.58 4.99
C ASP A 173 18.19 16.73 3.76
N MET A 174 18.16 17.40 2.61
CA MET A 174 17.89 16.77 1.33
C MET A 174 19.02 15.87 0.82
N SER A 175 20.23 16.00 1.37
CA SER A 175 21.40 15.19 1.00
C SER A 175 21.49 13.86 1.75
N GLY A 176 20.81 13.75 2.89
CA GLY A 176 20.73 12.53 3.69
C GLY A 176 19.94 11.39 3.03
N PRO A 177 20.10 10.16 3.54
CA PRO A 177 19.41 8.98 3.04
C PRO A 177 17.89 9.13 3.18
N TYR A 178 17.13 8.83 2.12
CA TYR A 178 15.67 8.90 2.12
C TYR A 178 15.05 7.79 1.27
N LEU A 179 14.30 6.89 1.90
CA LEU A 179 13.70 5.70 1.27
C LEU A 179 14.73 4.91 0.43
N ASP A 180 15.94 4.78 0.96
CA ASP A 180 17.11 4.18 0.31
C ASP A 180 17.30 2.70 0.68
N CYS A 181 16.39 2.15 1.50
CA CYS A 181 16.35 0.72 1.78
C CYS A 181 15.97 -0.04 0.50
N GLN A 182 16.73 -1.08 0.17
CA GLN A 182 16.49 -1.92 -1.01
C GLN A 182 16.77 -3.39 -0.70
N ASN A 183 15.87 -4.26 -1.13
CA ASN A 183 15.98 -5.72 -1.01
C ASN A 183 16.24 -6.17 0.44
N ALA A 184 15.60 -5.51 1.41
CA ALA A 184 15.69 -5.93 2.79
C ALA A 184 15.04 -7.30 3.00
N ASP A 185 15.62 -8.09 3.90
CA ASP A 185 15.13 -9.42 4.21
C ASP A 185 13.75 -9.36 4.87
N VAL A 186 12.71 -9.75 4.13
CA VAL A 186 11.32 -9.80 4.61
C VAL A 186 11.17 -10.80 5.76
N PHE A 187 12.11 -11.71 6.00
CA PHE A 187 12.07 -12.69 7.08
C PHE A 187 12.86 -12.26 8.32
N GLU A 188 13.50 -11.09 8.34
CA GLU A 188 14.27 -10.63 9.49
C GLU A 188 13.39 -10.43 10.74
N PRO A 189 13.98 -10.32 11.95
CA PRO A 189 13.25 -10.06 13.19
C PRO A 189 12.39 -8.78 13.11
N ILE A 190 11.24 -8.78 13.80
CA ILE A 190 10.25 -7.71 13.71
C ILE A 190 10.28 -6.74 14.90
N ASP A 191 11.33 -6.76 15.72
CA ASP A 191 11.46 -5.97 16.94
C ASP A 191 11.26 -4.46 16.68
N GLY A 192 11.72 -3.96 15.52
CA GLY A 192 11.52 -2.58 15.08
C GLY A 192 10.05 -2.18 14.88
N PHE A 193 9.19 -3.15 14.54
CA PHE A 193 7.77 -2.95 14.25
C PHE A 193 6.86 -3.17 15.47
N CYS A 194 7.41 -3.71 16.57
CA CYS A 194 6.67 -3.99 17.80
C CYS A 194 6.92 -2.95 18.91
N ARG A 195 7.54 -1.81 18.59
CA ARG A 195 7.82 -0.72 19.55
C ARG A 195 6.54 0.05 19.89
N LYS A 196 6.53 0.75 21.03
CA LYS A 196 5.33 1.42 21.59
C LYS A 196 4.67 2.47 20.68
N TYR A 197 5.43 3.12 19.81
CA TYR A 197 4.95 4.25 18.98
C TYR A 197 5.05 3.98 17.48
N VAL A 198 4.96 2.70 17.08
CA VAL A 198 4.89 2.33 15.67
C VAL A 198 3.52 2.69 15.11
N GLU A 199 3.49 3.20 13.88
CA GLU A 199 2.28 3.53 13.15
C GLU A 199 1.40 2.27 12.98
N LEU A 200 0.18 2.28 13.52
CA LEU A 200 -0.71 1.10 13.50
C LEU A 200 -0.93 0.57 12.07
N SER A 201 -1.06 1.47 11.09
CA SER A 201 -1.21 1.11 9.68
C SER A 201 0.00 0.35 9.12
N HIS A 202 1.22 0.69 9.54
CA HIS A 202 2.43 -0.02 9.13
C HIS A 202 2.41 -1.47 9.64
N THR A 203 2.01 -1.69 10.89
CA THR A 203 1.93 -3.03 11.47
C THR A 203 0.84 -3.87 10.80
N VAL A 204 -0.32 -3.28 10.48
CA VAL A 204 -1.41 -3.95 9.75
C VAL A 204 -0.96 -4.36 8.34
N ALA A 205 -0.26 -3.49 7.63
CA ALA A 205 0.30 -3.79 6.31
C ALA A 205 1.39 -4.87 6.38
N LEU A 206 2.29 -4.78 7.37
CA LEU A 206 3.34 -5.78 7.58
C LEU A 206 2.74 -7.15 7.89
N LEU A 207 1.70 -7.22 8.72
CA LEU A 207 1.00 -8.47 9.02
C LEU A 207 0.44 -9.11 7.75
N LEU A 208 -0.21 -8.33 6.87
CA LEU A 208 -0.69 -8.84 5.58
C LEU A 208 0.47 -9.35 4.72
N LEU A 209 1.58 -8.62 4.65
CA LEU A 209 2.76 -9.04 3.91
C LEU A 209 3.33 -10.37 4.44
N LYS A 210 3.42 -10.54 5.77
CA LYS A 210 3.87 -11.81 6.38
C LYS A 210 2.92 -12.97 6.08
N ILE A 211 1.61 -12.71 6.03
CA ILE A 211 0.60 -13.71 5.61
C ILE A 211 0.79 -14.08 4.14
N LYS A 212 1.02 -13.10 3.24
CA LYS A 212 1.33 -13.35 1.82
C LYS A 212 2.57 -14.24 1.68
N SER A 213 3.65 -13.92 2.39
CA SER A 213 4.86 -14.76 2.40
C SER A 213 4.57 -16.16 2.92
N LEU A 214 3.82 -16.31 4.01
CA LEU A 214 3.44 -17.62 4.56
C LEU A 214 2.67 -18.46 3.52
N PHE A 215 1.72 -17.87 2.80
CA PHE A 215 0.97 -18.57 1.76
C PHE A 215 1.84 -19.03 0.60
N ASP A 216 2.85 -18.25 0.22
CA ASP A 216 3.82 -18.68 -0.80
C ASP A 216 4.67 -19.86 -0.33
N LEU A 217 5.18 -19.82 0.91
CA LEU A 217 5.96 -20.94 1.45
C LEU A 217 5.11 -22.21 1.60
N LEU A 218 3.88 -22.10 2.07
CA LEU A 218 2.96 -23.24 2.18
C LEU A 218 2.62 -23.85 0.81
N ARG A 219 2.42 -23.00 -0.22
CA ARG A 219 2.22 -23.47 -1.60
C ARG A 219 3.45 -24.12 -2.18
N LEU A 220 4.65 -23.60 -1.91
CA LEU A 220 5.90 -24.23 -2.30
C LEU A 220 6.03 -25.63 -1.67
N GLU A 221 5.78 -25.76 -0.37
CA GLU A 221 5.80 -27.05 0.33
C GLU A 221 4.79 -28.05 -0.24
N GLN A 222 3.55 -27.60 -0.45
CA GLN A 222 2.50 -28.44 -1.02
C GLN A 222 2.82 -28.88 -2.45
N SER A 223 3.30 -27.96 -3.30
CA SER A 223 3.68 -28.23 -4.68
C SER A 223 4.88 -29.17 -4.75
N SER A 224 5.89 -28.91 -3.92
CA SER A 224 7.08 -29.75 -3.77
C SER A 224 6.70 -31.17 -3.38
N SER A 225 5.89 -31.33 -2.33
CA SER A 225 5.46 -32.64 -1.85
C SER A 225 4.60 -33.42 -2.86
N ALA A 226 3.73 -32.72 -3.61
CA ALA A 226 2.85 -33.33 -4.59
C ALA A 226 3.55 -33.76 -5.89
N LEU A 227 4.60 -33.03 -6.30
CA LEU A 227 5.30 -33.23 -7.58
C LEU A 227 6.58 -34.04 -7.45
N ARG A 228 7.30 -33.96 -6.33
CA ARG A 228 8.55 -34.72 -6.09
C ARG A 228 8.46 -36.21 -6.44
N PRO A 229 7.37 -36.96 -6.17
CA PRO A 229 7.29 -38.38 -6.56
C PRO A 229 6.91 -38.61 -8.03
N LYS A 230 6.60 -37.56 -8.81
CA LYS A 230 6.00 -37.66 -10.16
C LYS A 230 6.89 -37.13 -11.28
N VAL A 231 7.87 -36.29 -10.98
CA VAL A 231 8.70 -35.62 -11.99
C VAL A 231 10.19 -35.66 -11.62
N PRO A 232 11.11 -35.62 -12.60
CA PRO A 232 12.53 -35.40 -12.36
C PRO A 232 12.79 -34.10 -11.60
N GLN A 233 13.93 -34.02 -10.90
CA GLN A 233 14.31 -32.87 -10.07
C GLN A 233 14.36 -31.57 -10.88
N GLU A 234 14.85 -31.61 -12.12
CA GLU A 234 14.95 -30.43 -12.99
C GLU A 234 13.57 -29.85 -13.33
N ILE A 235 12.57 -30.71 -13.55
CA ILE A 235 11.19 -30.28 -13.80
C ILE A 235 10.57 -29.73 -12.52
N LEU A 236 10.85 -30.35 -11.37
CA LEU A 236 10.41 -29.86 -10.08
C LEU A 236 10.93 -28.44 -9.83
N ASP A 237 12.24 -28.22 -9.98
CA ASP A 237 12.86 -26.92 -9.78
C ASP A 237 12.28 -25.86 -10.71
N LEU A 238 12.08 -26.18 -11.99
CA LEU A 238 11.44 -25.27 -12.95
C LEU A 238 10.02 -24.89 -12.53
N VAL A 239 9.21 -25.83 -12.04
CA VAL A 239 7.85 -25.53 -11.59
C VAL A 239 7.88 -24.65 -10.33
N LEU A 240 8.74 -24.97 -9.36
CA LEU A 240 8.82 -24.24 -8.09
C LEU A 240 9.23 -22.77 -8.26
N LEU A 241 9.99 -22.42 -9.31
CA LEU A 241 10.31 -21.03 -9.65
C LEU A 241 9.08 -20.15 -9.95
N PHE A 242 7.96 -20.75 -10.38
CA PHE A 242 6.73 -20.02 -10.74
C PHE A 242 5.61 -20.11 -9.69
N VAL A 243 5.84 -20.82 -8.58
CA VAL A 243 4.84 -20.98 -7.51
C VAL A 243 4.63 -19.71 -6.68
N PRO A 244 5.69 -18.99 -6.24
CA PRO A 244 5.52 -17.78 -5.43
C PRO A 244 4.79 -16.68 -6.21
N GLN A 245 3.86 -16.01 -5.55
CA GLN A 245 3.18 -14.84 -6.12
C GLN A 245 3.81 -13.52 -5.65
N SER A 246 4.43 -13.53 -4.48
CA SER A 246 5.14 -12.39 -3.93
C SER A 246 6.53 -12.27 -4.54
N PRO A 247 6.89 -11.12 -5.14
CA PRO A 247 8.27 -10.87 -5.57
C PRO A 247 9.30 -11.03 -4.46
N ALA A 248 8.92 -10.72 -3.21
CA ALA A 248 9.78 -10.88 -2.05
C ALA A 248 10.21 -12.34 -1.85
N VAL A 249 9.29 -13.31 -1.97
CA VAL A 249 9.62 -14.73 -1.83
C VAL A 249 10.34 -15.27 -3.07
N ALA A 250 9.91 -14.83 -4.27
CA ALA A 250 10.49 -15.27 -5.54
C ALA A 250 11.99 -14.95 -5.69
N ALA A 251 12.47 -13.91 -5.00
CA ALA A 251 13.87 -13.50 -5.05
C ALA A 251 14.83 -14.43 -4.25
N HIS A 252 14.32 -15.29 -3.35
CA HIS A 252 15.15 -16.13 -2.49
C HIS A 252 15.23 -17.58 -2.98
N HIS A 253 16.25 -17.87 -3.79
CA HIS A 253 16.50 -19.23 -4.34
C HIS A 253 16.57 -20.33 -3.26
N GLU A 254 17.15 -20.03 -2.09
CA GLU A 254 17.27 -20.99 -0.98
C GLU A 254 15.89 -21.46 -0.47
N ILE A 255 14.91 -20.55 -0.44
CA ILE A 255 13.53 -20.87 -0.06
C ILE A 255 12.91 -21.78 -1.13
N ILE A 256 13.21 -21.57 -2.41
CA ILE A 256 12.66 -22.37 -3.49
C ILE A 256 13.16 -23.83 -3.39
N HIS A 257 14.43 -24.05 -3.09
CA HIS A 257 15.03 -25.40 -3.00
C HIS A 257 14.77 -26.14 -1.67
N GLY A 258 14.29 -25.43 -0.63
CA GLY A 258 13.53 -26.04 0.47
C GLY A 258 14.29 -26.43 1.74
N GLU A 259 15.59 -26.19 1.80
CA GLU A 259 16.39 -26.50 3.01
C GLU A 259 15.92 -25.72 4.24
N THR A 260 15.37 -24.52 4.05
CA THR A 260 14.97 -23.60 5.12
C THR A 260 13.47 -23.34 5.20
N ARG A 261 12.67 -23.89 4.28
CA ARG A 261 11.22 -23.57 4.14
C ARG A 261 10.43 -23.82 5.42
N GLN A 262 10.58 -25.00 6.03
CA GLN A 262 9.82 -25.35 7.24
C GLN A 262 10.18 -24.43 8.42
N ALA A 263 11.47 -24.11 8.58
CA ALA A 263 11.91 -23.21 9.64
C ALA A 263 11.35 -21.79 9.43
N LEU A 264 11.34 -21.31 8.18
CA LEU A 264 10.77 -20.01 7.83
C LEU A 264 9.24 -19.99 8.00
N ILE A 265 8.53 -21.07 7.70
CA ILE A 265 7.09 -21.20 7.96
C ILE A 265 6.79 -21.01 9.46
N GLU A 266 7.52 -21.71 10.33
CA GLU A 266 7.33 -21.58 11.79
C GLU A 266 7.74 -20.19 12.30
N LYS A 267 8.79 -19.60 11.73
CA LYS A 267 9.19 -18.22 12.02
C LYS A 267 8.08 -17.23 11.64
N LEU A 268 7.50 -17.34 10.44
CA LEU A 268 6.42 -16.48 9.98
C LEU A 268 5.17 -16.62 10.85
N LYS A 269 4.78 -17.85 11.22
CA LYS A 269 3.65 -18.06 12.14
C LYS A 269 3.85 -17.35 13.47
N THR A 270 5.07 -17.44 14.04
CA THR A 270 5.44 -16.72 15.27
C THR A 270 5.34 -15.21 15.08
N GLN A 271 5.94 -14.67 14.01
CA GLN A 271 5.89 -13.23 13.71
C GLN A 271 4.46 -12.72 13.47
N ILE A 272 3.63 -13.49 12.78
CA ILE A 272 2.20 -13.20 12.56
C ILE A 272 1.46 -13.11 13.90
N ASN A 273 1.75 -14.02 14.84
CA ASN A 273 1.15 -14.00 16.17
C ASN A 273 1.58 -12.79 16.98
N GLU A 274 2.86 -12.43 16.91
CA GLU A 274 3.41 -11.25 17.58
C GLU A 274 2.78 -9.95 17.03
N LEU A 275 2.74 -9.80 15.70
CA LEU A 275 2.12 -8.63 15.05
C LEU A 275 0.62 -8.53 15.35
N TYR A 276 -0.10 -9.66 15.31
CA TYR A 276 -1.52 -9.69 15.68
C TYR A 276 -1.74 -9.19 17.11
N THR A 277 -0.95 -9.70 18.05
CA THR A 277 -1.03 -9.33 19.47
C THR A 277 -0.65 -7.87 19.68
N HIS A 278 0.33 -7.37 18.92
CA HIS A 278 0.72 -5.96 18.95
C HIS A 278 -0.42 -5.06 18.47
N ILE A 279 -1.08 -5.39 17.34
CA ILE A 279 -2.23 -4.65 16.81
C ILE A 279 -3.38 -4.62 17.83
N ASP A 280 -3.68 -5.77 18.44
CA ASP A 280 -4.75 -5.89 19.45
C ASP A 280 -4.48 -4.99 20.67
N ARG A 281 -3.22 -4.96 21.14
CA ARG A 281 -2.80 -4.09 22.26
C ARG A 281 -2.76 -2.62 21.88
N ALA A 282 -2.33 -2.29 20.66
CA ALA A 282 -2.24 -0.92 20.18
C ALA A 282 -3.63 -0.31 20.00
N ASN A 283 -4.60 -1.08 19.52
CA ASN A 283 -5.97 -0.64 19.33
C ASN A 283 -6.97 -1.80 19.48
N ILE A 284 -7.58 -1.89 20.66
CA ILE A 284 -8.55 -2.95 21.04
C ILE A 284 -9.79 -2.99 20.13
N HIS A 285 -10.06 -1.92 19.38
CA HIS A 285 -11.22 -1.82 18.49
C HIS A 285 -10.94 -2.40 17.11
N PHE A 286 -9.67 -2.61 16.74
CA PHE A 286 -9.29 -2.98 15.39
C PHE A 286 -9.87 -4.32 14.93
N TRP A 287 -9.60 -5.41 15.66
CA TRP A 287 -10.09 -6.73 15.27
C TRP A 287 -11.62 -6.85 15.29
N PRO A 288 -12.35 -6.34 16.30
CA PRO A 288 -13.81 -6.28 16.26
C PRO A 288 -14.35 -5.56 15.03
N ALA A 289 -13.78 -4.40 14.67
CA ALA A 289 -14.20 -3.65 13.50
C ALA A 289 -13.82 -4.33 12.17
N PHE A 290 -12.69 -5.03 12.13
CA PHE A 290 -12.25 -5.81 10.98
C PHE A 290 -13.24 -6.94 10.63
N MET A 291 -13.92 -7.51 11.65
CA MET A 291 -14.98 -8.51 11.48
C MET A 291 -16.31 -7.93 10.97
N THR A 292 -16.57 -6.64 11.22
CA THR A 292 -17.79 -5.94 10.75
C THR A 292 -17.44 -4.60 10.10
N PRO A 293 -16.73 -4.62 8.96
CA PRO A 293 -16.10 -3.43 8.42
C PRO A 293 -17.11 -2.42 7.85
N GLU A 294 -18.29 -2.85 7.40
CA GLU A 294 -19.26 -1.96 6.73
C GLU A 294 -19.71 -0.79 7.61
N LYS A 295 -19.69 -0.96 8.94
CA LYS A 295 -20.04 0.10 9.90
C LYS A 295 -18.99 1.21 10.00
N HIS A 296 -17.78 0.97 9.52
CA HIS A 296 -16.60 1.80 9.78
C HIS A 296 -15.94 2.34 8.50
N LEU A 297 -16.10 1.67 7.35
CA LEU A 297 -15.40 2.02 6.11
C LEU A 297 -15.73 3.41 5.55
N ASP A 298 -16.93 3.92 5.83
CA ASP A 298 -17.37 5.26 5.37
C ASP A 298 -17.12 6.37 6.39
N ALA A 299 -16.52 6.04 7.55
CA ALA A 299 -16.22 7.03 8.58
C ALA A 299 -15.15 8.03 8.12
N LEU A 300 -15.33 9.29 8.52
CA LEU A 300 -14.43 10.41 8.23
C LEU A 300 -14.16 11.18 9.53
N PRO A 301 -13.34 10.63 10.44
CA PRO A 301 -13.00 11.33 11.66
C PRO A 301 -12.21 12.61 11.36
N ALA A 302 -12.52 13.69 12.09
CA ALA A 302 -11.82 14.96 11.94
C ALA A 302 -10.41 14.93 12.55
N SER A 303 -10.23 14.11 13.57
CA SER A 303 -8.98 13.88 14.30
C SER A 303 -9.05 12.53 15.00
N PHE A 304 -7.90 12.02 15.43
CA PHE A 304 -7.83 10.81 16.24
C PHE A 304 -6.74 10.93 17.30
N SER A 305 -6.80 10.03 18.27
CA SER A 305 -5.71 9.76 19.22
C SER A 305 -5.25 8.31 19.05
N LEU A 306 -4.00 8.00 19.39
CA LEU A 306 -3.51 6.62 19.36
C LEU A 306 -4.40 5.70 20.23
N GLY A 307 -4.82 4.57 19.68
CA GLY A 307 -5.72 3.60 20.29
C GLY A 307 -7.21 3.93 20.21
N SER A 308 -7.60 5.06 19.60
CA SER A 308 -9.01 5.48 19.50
C SER A 308 -9.80 4.73 18.42
N VAL A 309 -11.14 4.83 18.48
CA VAL A 309 -12.02 4.29 17.43
C VAL A 309 -11.78 5.02 16.10
N GLU A 310 -11.49 6.30 16.15
CA GLU A 310 -11.19 7.14 14.99
C GLU A 310 -9.90 6.72 14.27
N GLU A 311 -8.86 6.37 15.03
CA GLU A 311 -7.62 5.81 14.47
C GLU A 311 -7.91 4.50 13.75
N MET A 312 -8.63 3.59 14.43
CA MET A 312 -9.03 2.31 13.86
C MET A 312 -9.80 2.50 12.55
N GLN A 313 -10.77 3.43 12.52
CA GLN A 313 -11.58 3.71 11.33
C GLN A 313 -10.70 4.14 10.15
N LEU A 314 -9.72 5.01 10.38
CA LEU A 314 -8.78 5.44 9.35
C LEU A 314 -7.91 4.27 8.86
N VAL A 315 -7.30 3.52 9.77
CA VAL A 315 -6.44 2.38 9.42
C VAL A 315 -7.21 1.33 8.65
N LEU A 316 -8.42 0.97 9.12
CA LEU A 316 -9.30 0.02 8.46
C LEU A 316 -9.68 0.50 7.05
N LYS A 317 -10.12 1.75 6.91
CA LYS A 317 -10.51 2.35 5.63
C LYS A 317 -9.42 2.21 4.56
N TRP A 318 -8.15 2.37 4.93
CA TRP A 318 -7.04 2.35 3.97
C TRP A 318 -6.43 0.97 3.74
N ASN A 319 -6.47 0.08 4.72
CA ASN A 319 -5.88 -1.26 4.59
C ASN A 319 -6.85 -2.31 4.07
N TYR A 320 -8.16 -2.18 4.33
CA TYR A 320 -9.12 -3.27 4.11
C TYR A 320 -9.17 -3.77 2.65
N ASP A 321 -9.08 -2.86 1.67
CA ASP A 321 -9.00 -3.20 0.24
C ASP A 321 -7.82 -4.16 -0.06
N ALA A 322 -6.65 -3.97 0.57
CA ALA A 322 -5.48 -4.84 0.36
C ALA A 322 -5.71 -6.26 0.91
N TRP A 323 -6.41 -6.35 2.04
CA TRP A 323 -6.72 -7.63 2.68
C TRP A 323 -7.76 -8.43 1.90
N ILE A 324 -8.85 -7.79 1.46
CA ILE A 324 -9.89 -8.46 0.65
C ILE A 324 -9.34 -8.89 -0.73
N GLU A 325 -8.46 -8.08 -1.32
CA GLU A 325 -7.80 -8.37 -2.60
C GLU A 325 -6.76 -9.50 -2.50
N THR A 326 -6.32 -9.84 -1.29
CA THR A 326 -5.41 -10.97 -1.02
C THR A 326 -6.19 -12.24 -0.72
N HIS A 327 -6.18 -13.18 -1.67
CA HIS A 327 -6.95 -14.42 -1.56
C HIS A 327 -6.61 -15.22 -0.29
N GLY A 328 -7.63 -15.54 0.52
CA GLY A 328 -7.49 -16.33 1.75
C GLY A 328 -7.04 -15.56 2.98
N ALA A 329 -6.61 -14.29 2.86
CA ALA A 329 -6.05 -13.54 3.98
C ALA A 329 -7.11 -13.20 5.04
N ILE A 330 -8.32 -12.84 4.61
CA ILE A 330 -9.45 -12.57 5.50
C ILE A 330 -9.83 -13.85 6.25
N GLU A 331 -10.00 -14.96 5.55
CA GLU A 331 -10.38 -16.24 6.15
C GLU A 331 -9.34 -16.72 7.16
N PHE A 332 -8.06 -16.56 6.82
CA PHE A 332 -6.94 -16.91 7.69
C PHE A 332 -6.96 -16.12 9.00
N ILE A 333 -7.09 -14.79 8.92
CA ILE A 333 -7.09 -13.95 10.12
C ILE A 333 -8.38 -14.12 10.93
N MET A 334 -9.53 -14.34 10.27
CA MET A 334 -10.79 -14.66 10.96
C MET A 334 -10.71 -15.98 11.73
N ALA A 335 -10.10 -17.00 11.15
CA ALA A 335 -9.90 -18.27 11.83
C ALA A 335 -8.96 -18.11 13.04
N LYS A 336 -7.96 -17.22 12.97
CA LYS A 336 -7.14 -16.83 14.11
C LYS A 336 -7.95 -16.11 15.21
N ILE A 337 -8.78 -15.13 14.84
CA ILE A 337 -9.62 -14.37 15.79
C ILE A 337 -10.60 -15.29 16.53
N GLN A 338 -11.10 -16.32 15.85
CA GLN A 338 -12.03 -17.31 16.41
C GLN A 338 -11.33 -18.46 17.15
N GLU A 339 -10.01 -18.39 17.39
CA GLU A 339 -9.20 -19.43 18.03
C GLU A 339 -9.25 -20.80 17.32
N LYS A 340 -9.60 -20.83 16.02
CA LYS A 340 -9.66 -22.07 15.22
C LYS A 340 -8.35 -22.43 14.52
N LEU A 341 -7.37 -21.53 14.55
CA LEU A 341 -6.00 -21.73 14.10
C LEU A 341 -5.06 -21.23 15.20
N PHE A 342 -3.91 -21.90 15.30
CA PHE A 342 -2.89 -21.90 16.38
C PHE A 342 -3.11 -22.97 17.44
#